data_AF-A0A535XHV8-F1
#
_entry.id   AF-A0A535XHV8-F1
#
_cell.length_a   1.000
_cell.length_b   1.000
_cell.length_c   1.000
_cell.angle_alpha   90.00
_cell.angle_beta   90.00
_cell.angle_gamma   90.00
#
_symmetry.space_group_name_H-M   'P 1'
#
loop_
_entity.id
_entity.type
_entity.pdbx_description
1 polymer ?
#
loop_
_entity_poly.entity_id
_entity_poly.type
_entity_poly.pdbx_seq_one_letter_code
_entity_poly.pdbx_strand_id
1 'polypeptide(L)'
;MVLVNDGQADDVKYDDILARMRDAKIGLSVVAMGDDIDTTLMSRLARLGEGRYYATARIRDIPRVITQEAALAKRAALVEGNIQPQLVTTSPILRGIAPNAIPMLTGHIATTPKDTAEVILSSDEGAPLLAQWHYGLGRVVAWTSDVGGRWTTSWPSWDQNTRFWEQLARWAMGPPIDRDFKIDVTRTGRQAQVMVEDIQDGKFGDLQSLTLSVSAPGGASSEVPLRQVAAGRYAASVVADTPGVYELDVAEASAPRKQGRHETNGFVVPPVTETTSFAANEQVLRRIASETGGMLRASDSSAGDLYAGGRVSSASRWDPIWAAFAVLGLVAFVLDVAVRRLRPSTLRALLGRSVTSKG
;
A
#
# COMPACT_ATOMS: atom_id res chain seq x y z
N MET A 1 -7.04 23.01 17.39
CA MET A 1 -6.75 23.95 16.28
C MET A 1 -5.58 24.82 16.68
N VAL A 2 -4.69 25.19 15.74
CA VAL A 2 -3.56 26.09 16.01
C VAL A 2 -3.75 27.38 15.21
N LEU A 3 -3.82 28.51 15.88
CA LEU A 3 -3.85 29.85 15.28
C LEU A 3 -2.44 30.44 15.31
N VAL A 4 -1.94 30.89 14.16
CA VAL A 4 -0.67 31.62 14.05
C VAL A 4 -1.01 33.09 13.76
N ASN A 5 -0.55 34.01 14.61
CA ASN A 5 -0.87 35.44 14.49
C ASN A 5 0.37 36.30 14.79
N ASP A 6 0.60 37.36 14.02
CA ASP A 6 1.70 38.32 14.18
C ASP A 6 1.35 39.51 15.11
N GLY A 7 0.16 39.50 15.71
CA GLY A 7 -0.26 40.48 16.71
C GLY A 7 -1.07 41.64 16.15
N GLN A 8 -1.27 41.72 14.82
CA GLN A 8 -2.10 42.75 14.21
C GLN A 8 -3.47 42.18 13.80
N ALA A 9 -4.45 42.36 14.68
CA ALA A 9 -5.84 42.03 14.36
C ALA A 9 -6.78 43.07 14.96
N ASP A 10 -6.90 44.20 14.29
CA ASP A 10 -7.99 45.14 14.56
C ASP A 10 -9.29 44.56 13.95
N ASP A 11 -10.30 44.40 14.81
CA ASP A 11 -11.71 44.15 14.45
C ASP A 11 -12.20 42.69 14.26
N VAL A 12 -11.57 41.69 14.90
CA VAL A 12 -12.09 40.31 14.92
C VAL A 12 -12.89 40.01 16.20
N LYS A 13 -14.17 39.62 16.06
CA LYS A 13 -15.02 39.13 17.16
C LYS A 13 -14.64 37.70 17.59
N TYR A 14 -13.50 37.56 18.24
CA TYR A 14 -12.99 36.25 18.67
C TYR A 14 -13.94 35.50 19.63
N ASP A 15 -14.73 36.22 20.43
CA ASP A 15 -15.64 35.61 21.40
C ASP A 15 -16.73 34.74 20.73
N ASP A 16 -17.28 35.18 19.58
CA ASP A 16 -18.29 34.41 18.83
C ASP A 16 -17.69 33.15 18.21
N ILE A 17 -16.44 33.23 17.73
CA ILE A 17 -15.71 32.09 17.16
C ILE A 17 -15.38 31.08 18.26
N LEU A 18 -14.90 31.54 19.41
CA LEU A 18 -14.59 30.70 20.56
C LEU A 18 -15.82 29.99 21.11
N ALA A 19 -16.98 30.67 21.14
CA ALA A 19 -18.25 30.04 21.53
C ALA A 19 -18.61 28.87 20.60
N ARG A 20 -18.57 29.09 19.27
CA ARG A 20 -18.83 28.04 18.27
C ARG A 20 -17.83 26.89 18.34
N MET A 21 -16.55 27.20 18.59
CA MET A 21 -15.50 26.19 18.76
C MET A 21 -15.76 25.31 19.98
N ARG A 22 -16.16 25.91 21.11
CA ARG A 22 -16.52 25.17 22.32
C ARG A 22 -17.73 24.27 22.11
N ASP A 23 -18.78 24.76 21.43
CA ASP A 23 -19.96 23.95 21.10
C ASP A 23 -19.60 22.76 20.20
N ALA A 24 -18.61 22.94 19.32
CA ALA A 24 -18.06 21.89 18.47
C ALA A 24 -16.97 21.03 19.15
N LYS A 25 -16.67 21.25 20.44
CA LYS A 25 -15.59 20.59 21.21
C LYS A 25 -14.20 20.72 20.56
N ILE A 26 -13.91 21.88 19.98
CA ILE A 26 -12.63 22.20 19.33
C ILE A 26 -11.83 23.15 20.24
N GLY A 27 -10.65 22.72 20.70
CA GLY A 27 -9.71 23.60 21.44
C GLY A 27 -8.85 24.49 20.52
N LEU A 28 -8.42 25.66 21.03
CA LEU A 28 -7.59 26.65 20.34
C LEU A 28 -6.24 26.87 21.05
N SER A 29 -5.15 26.49 20.40
CA SER A 29 -3.79 26.89 20.78
C SER A 29 -3.33 28.05 19.88
N VAL A 30 -2.60 29.01 20.44
CA VAL A 30 -2.18 30.25 19.76
C VAL A 30 -0.66 30.34 19.72
N VAL A 31 -0.10 30.57 18.54
CA VAL A 31 1.32 30.82 18.29
C VAL A 31 1.47 32.27 17.84
N ALA A 32 2.18 33.07 18.62
CA ALA A 32 2.40 34.49 18.32
C ALA A 32 3.84 34.79 17.92
N MET A 33 4.02 35.78 17.03
CA MET A 33 5.32 36.15 16.46
C MET A 33 5.48 37.64 16.23
N GLY A 34 6.67 38.17 16.52
CA GLY A 34 7.02 39.58 16.35
C GLY A 34 7.39 40.23 17.67
N ASP A 35 7.90 41.46 17.59
CA ASP A 35 8.29 42.23 18.77
C ASP A 35 7.10 43.04 19.35
N ASP A 36 6.07 43.33 18.53
CA ASP A 36 4.84 44.06 18.89
C ASP A 36 3.61 43.14 18.99
N ILE A 37 3.72 42.04 19.75
CA ILE A 37 2.60 41.11 19.98
C ILE A 37 1.76 41.58 21.15
N ASP A 38 0.43 41.64 20.99
CA ASP A 38 -0.51 41.70 22.13
C ASP A 38 -0.56 40.34 22.86
N THR A 39 0.43 40.12 23.73
CA THR A 39 0.56 38.91 24.54
C THR A 39 -0.63 38.69 25.48
N THR A 40 -1.33 39.77 25.86
CA THR A 40 -2.49 39.71 26.76
C THR A 40 -3.69 39.15 26.01
N LEU A 41 -3.95 39.64 24.80
CA LEU A 41 -5.00 39.10 23.94
C LEU A 41 -4.71 37.65 23.56
N MET A 42 -3.51 37.33 23.10
CA MET A 42 -3.17 35.99 22.63
C MET A 42 -3.20 34.93 23.74
N SER A 43 -2.73 35.28 24.94
CA SER A 43 -2.84 34.38 26.10
C SER A 43 -4.29 34.21 26.57
N ARG A 44 -5.12 35.27 26.50
CA ARG A 44 -6.55 35.19 26.77
C ARG A 44 -7.28 34.26 25.78
N LEU A 45 -6.98 34.37 24.49
CA LEU A 45 -7.60 33.54 23.45
C LEU A 45 -7.25 32.05 23.63
N ALA A 46 -5.97 31.74 23.88
CA ALA A 46 -5.55 30.36 24.16
C ALA A 46 -6.25 29.80 25.41
N ARG A 47 -6.36 30.60 26.48
CA ARG A 47 -7.05 30.19 27.71
C ARG A 47 -8.55 29.97 27.49
N LEU A 48 -9.23 30.86 26.77
CA LEU A 48 -10.66 30.74 26.50
C LEU A 48 -10.98 29.58 25.56
N GLY A 49 -10.06 29.23 24.67
CA GLY A 49 -10.17 28.05 23.82
C GLY A 49 -9.58 26.77 24.42
N GLU A 50 -9.27 26.75 25.72
CA GLU A 50 -8.73 25.58 26.43
C GLU A 50 -7.45 24.98 25.80
N GLY A 51 -6.65 25.80 25.12
CA GLY A 51 -5.38 25.41 24.51
C GLY A 51 -4.18 26.09 25.13
N ARG A 52 -3.06 26.12 24.39
CA ARG A 52 -1.78 26.66 24.87
C ARG A 52 -1.34 27.87 24.07
N TYR A 53 -0.68 28.80 24.77
CA TYR A 53 -0.03 29.96 24.15
C TYR A 53 1.46 29.72 23.96
N TYR A 54 1.97 30.01 22.77
CA TYR A 54 3.38 29.92 22.42
C TYR A 54 3.87 31.25 21.84
N ALA A 55 4.79 31.90 22.53
CA ALA A 55 5.51 33.05 21.97
C ALA A 55 6.77 32.56 21.24
N THR A 56 6.94 32.98 19.99
CA THR A 56 8.13 32.63 19.19
C THR A 56 8.76 33.88 18.60
N ALA A 57 10.07 34.06 18.82
CA ALA A 57 10.82 35.18 18.26
C ALA A 57 11.28 34.96 16.81
N ARG A 58 11.10 33.76 16.25
CA ARG A 58 11.65 33.37 14.94
C ARG A 58 10.69 32.48 14.16
N ILE A 59 10.42 32.85 12.90
CA ILE A 59 9.55 32.10 11.95
C ILE A 59 9.88 30.61 11.87
N ARG A 60 11.18 30.27 11.89
CA ARG A 60 11.70 28.91 11.78
C ARG A 60 11.30 27.99 12.94
N ASP A 61 10.86 28.53 14.07
CA ASP A 61 10.48 27.76 15.24
C ASP A 61 8.99 27.34 15.19
N ILE A 62 8.14 27.93 14.32
CA ILE A 62 6.71 27.56 14.21
C ILE A 62 6.50 26.07 13.90
N PRO A 63 7.15 25.46 12.89
CA PRO A 63 6.89 24.06 12.54
C PRO A 63 7.11 23.12 13.74
N ARG A 64 8.08 23.44 14.61
CA ARG A 64 8.34 22.69 15.84
C ARG A 64 7.17 22.79 16.82
N VAL A 65 6.61 23.99 17.02
CA VAL A 65 5.47 24.23 17.92
C VAL A 65 4.20 23.54 17.40
N ILE A 66 3.91 23.63 16.10
CA ILE A 66 2.78 22.92 15.49
C ILE A 66 2.93 21.41 15.65
N THR A 67 4.15 20.88 15.44
CA THR A 67 4.43 19.44 15.61
C THR A 67 4.27 19.02 17.07
N GLN A 68 4.70 19.84 18.02
CA GLN A 68 4.55 19.61 19.45
C GLN A 68 3.07 19.60 19.88
N GLU A 69 2.26 20.55 19.40
CA GLU A 69 0.82 20.57 19.67
C GLU A 69 0.10 19.38 19.03
N ALA A 70 0.45 19.01 17.80
CA ALA A 70 -0.09 17.80 17.17
C ALA A 70 0.28 16.52 17.94
N ALA A 71 1.50 16.44 18.47
CA ALA A 71 1.93 15.31 19.30
C ALA A 71 1.21 15.27 20.66
N LEU A 72 0.95 16.42 21.29
CA LEU A 72 0.19 16.52 22.53
C LEU A 72 -1.29 16.20 22.32
N ALA A 73 -1.88 16.64 21.22
CA ALA A 73 -3.24 16.25 20.83
C ALA A 73 -3.37 14.73 20.59
N LYS A 74 -2.35 14.08 20.01
CA LYS A 74 -2.31 12.61 19.89
C LYS A 74 -2.24 11.89 21.24
N ARG A 75 -1.59 12.48 22.26
CA ARG A 75 -1.61 11.93 23.64
C ARG A 75 -2.97 12.05 24.30
N ALA A 76 -3.82 12.98 23.87
CA ALA A 76 -5.20 13.12 24.36
C ALA A 76 -6.15 12.01 23.87
N ALA A 77 -5.70 11.09 23.00
CA ALA A 77 -6.45 9.91 22.59
C ALA A 77 -6.16 8.67 23.45
N LEU A 78 -5.47 8.82 24.59
CA LEU A 78 -5.25 7.76 25.57
C LEU A 78 -6.28 7.89 26.69
N VAL A 79 -7.02 6.81 26.94
CA VAL A 79 -7.94 6.71 28.07
C VAL A 79 -7.30 5.78 29.08
N GLU A 80 -7.05 6.27 30.29
CA GLU A 80 -6.44 5.50 31.39
C GLU A 80 -7.40 5.46 32.58
N GLY A 81 -7.44 4.33 33.26
CA GLY A 81 -8.38 4.07 34.35
C GLY A 81 -8.79 2.62 34.42
N ASN A 82 -9.59 2.28 35.43
CA ASN A 82 -10.06 0.93 35.67
C ASN A 82 -11.19 0.57 34.70
N ILE A 83 -10.85 -0.10 33.60
CA ILE A 83 -11.78 -0.44 32.53
C ILE A 83 -12.11 -1.93 32.63
N GLN A 84 -13.37 -2.25 32.88
CA GLN A 84 -13.86 -3.63 32.83
C GLN A 84 -14.37 -3.93 31.41
N PRO A 85 -13.72 -4.84 30.65
CA PRO A 85 -14.24 -5.23 29.35
C PRO A 85 -15.61 -5.90 29.47
N GLN A 86 -16.55 -5.45 28.64
CA GLN A 86 -17.91 -5.98 28.54
C GLN A 86 -18.10 -6.65 27.19
N LEU A 87 -18.70 -7.84 27.18
CA LEU A 87 -19.06 -8.54 25.96
C LEU A 87 -20.27 -7.85 25.31
N VAL A 88 -20.08 -7.32 24.10
CA VAL A 88 -21.14 -6.72 23.29
C VAL A 88 -21.68 -7.74 22.29
N THR A 89 -20.78 -8.41 21.57
CA THR A 89 -21.15 -9.38 20.53
C THR A 89 -20.34 -10.66 20.64
N THR A 90 -20.96 -11.81 20.34
CA THR A 90 -20.29 -13.10 20.40
C THR A 90 -19.30 -13.25 19.24
N SER A 91 -18.11 -13.77 19.51
CA SER A 91 -17.10 -14.02 18.48
C SER A 91 -16.36 -15.33 18.76
N PRO A 92 -15.91 -16.05 17.71
CA PRO A 92 -15.01 -17.20 17.88
C PRO A 92 -13.74 -16.86 18.66
N ILE A 93 -13.32 -15.58 18.70
CA ILE A 93 -12.16 -15.11 19.47
C ILE A 93 -12.31 -15.40 20.97
N LEU A 94 -13.55 -15.34 21.49
CA LEU A 94 -13.85 -15.54 22.90
C LEU A 94 -14.42 -16.93 23.21
N ARG A 95 -14.34 -17.89 22.27
CA ARG A 95 -14.90 -19.22 22.49
C ARG A 95 -14.21 -19.90 23.69
N GLY A 96 -15.03 -20.38 24.61
CA GLY A 96 -14.55 -21.00 25.85
C GLY A 96 -13.86 -20.04 26.83
N ILE A 97 -14.02 -18.73 26.65
CA ILE A 97 -13.59 -17.68 27.59
C ILE A 97 -14.85 -17.03 28.15
N ALA A 98 -15.04 -17.15 29.47
CA ALA A 98 -16.18 -16.51 30.11
C ALA A 98 -15.98 -14.99 30.15
N PRO A 99 -16.98 -14.16 29.82
CA PRO A 99 -16.83 -12.70 29.78
C PRO A 99 -16.36 -12.10 31.10
N ASN A 100 -16.86 -12.63 32.22
CA ASN A 100 -16.47 -12.22 33.57
C ASN A 100 -15.06 -12.67 33.99
N ALA A 101 -14.43 -13.57 33.22
CA ALA A 101 -13.06 -14.00 33.45
C ALA A 101 -12.02 -13.10 32.76
N ILE A 102 -12.45 -12.15 31.92
CA ILE A 102 -11.55 -11.23 31.23
C ILE A 102 -11.02 -10.19 32.24
N PRO A 103 -9.69 -10.10 32.45
CA PRO A 103 -9.12 -9.17 33.39
C PRO A 103 -9.39 -7.71 33.01
N MET A 104 -9.46 -6.85 34.02
CA MET A 104 -9.54 -5.41 33.82
C MET A 104 -8.33 -4.88 33.06
N LEU A 105 -8.57 -3.83 32.27
CA LEU A 105 -7.56 -3.03 31.60
C LEU A 105 -7.34 -1.75 32.39
N THR A 106 -6.13 -1.20 32.33
CA THR A 106 -5.82 0.12 32.94
C THR A 106 -5.70 1.24 31.90
N GLY A 107 -5.94 0.92 30.62
CA GLY A 107 -6.09 1.91 29.57
C GLY A 107 -6.33 1.33 28.17
N HIS A 108 -6.67 2.22 27.23
CA HIS A 108 -6.83 1.93 25.81
C HIS A 108 -6.69 3.21 24.97
N ILE A 109 -6.60 3.04 23.65
CA ILE A 109 -6.62 4.13 22.68
C ILE A 109 -8.08 4.42 22.30
N ALA A 110 -8.51 5.67 22.48
CA ALA A 110 -9.81 6.14 22.05
C ALA A 110 -9.93 6.04 20.53
N THR A 111 -10.87 5.21 20.07
CA THR A 111 -11.14 4.98 18.65
C THR A 111 -12.64 4.84 18.41
N THR A 112 -13.05 4.93 17.15
CA THR A 112 -14.44 4.76 16.73
C THR A 112 -14.50 3.59 15.75
N PRO A 113 -15.46 2.65 15.90
CA PRO A 113 -15.60 1.55 14.95
C PRO A 113 -16.03 2.09 13.57
N LYS A 114 -15.63 1.40 12.50
CA LYS A 114 -16.22 1.62 11.17
C LYS A 114 -17.65 1.08 11.15
N ASP A 115 -18.50 1.60 10.26
CA ASP A 115 -19.92 1.24 10.18
C ASP A 115 -20.18 -0.27 10.03
N THR A 116 -19.28 -0.99 9.34
CA THR A 116 -19.38 -2.44 9.12
C THR A 116 -18.51 -3.27 10.08
N ALA A 117 -17.85 -2.64 11.05
CA ALA A 117 -17.05 -3.35 12.05
C ALA A 117 -17.95 -3.85 13.18
N GLU A 118 -17.67 -5.05 13.67
CA GLU A 118 -18.39 -5.66 14.77
C GLU A 118 -17.57 -5.51 16.05
N VAL A 119 -18.13 -4.81 17.03
CA VAL A 119 -17.49 -4.62 18.34
C VAL A 119 -17.80 -5.84 19.21
N ILE A 120 -16.75 -6.52 19.67
CA ILE A 120 -16.82 -7.74 20.48
C ILE A 120 -16.76 -7.36 21.96
N LEU A 121 -15.76 -6.56 22.34
CA LEU A 121 -15.58 -6.05 23.70
C LEU A 121 -15.65 -4.52 23.70
N SER A 122 -16.37 -3.95 24.65
CA SER A 122 -16.40 -2.51 24.92
C SER A 122 -16.03 -2.17 26.36
N SER A 123 -15.70 -0.91 26.61
CA SER A 123 -15.69 -0.37 27.98
C SER A 123 -17.11 -0.16 28.49
N ASP A 124 -17.22 0.18 29.77
CA ASP A 124 -18.41 0.67 30.44
C ASP A 124 -18.97 1.96 29.82
N GLU A 125 -18.10 2.82 29.29
CA GLU A 125 -18.49 4.03 28.54
C GLU A 125 -18.81 3.74 27.05
N GLY A 126 -18.79 2.47 26.63
CA GLY A 126 -19.13 2.04 25.26
C GLY A 126 -17.99 2.22 24.24
N ALA A 127 -16.77 2.52 24.68
CA ALA A 127 -15.61 2.60 23.78
C ALA A 127 -15.19 1.21 23.29
N PRO A 128 -14.83 1.03 22.01
CA PRO A 128 -14.44 -0.29 21.49
C PRO A 128 -13.07 -0.73 22.04
N LEU A 129 -13.03 -1.90 22.67
CA LEU A 129 -11.80 -2.53 23.18
C LEU A 129 -11.26 -3.61 22.24
N LEU A 130 -12.17 -4.41 21.69
CA LEU A 130 -11.88 -5.43 20.68
C LEU A 130 -12.95 -5.37 19.59
N ALA A 131 -12.54 -5.17 18.34
CA ALA A 131 -13.43 -5.17 17.19
C ALA A 131 -12.90 -6.05 16.06
N GLN A 132 -13.80 -6.62 15.28
CA GLN A 132 -13.50 -7.45 14.12
C GLN A 132 -14.15 -6.88 12.85
N TRP A 133 -13.49 -7.04 11.70
CA TRP A 133 -13.95 -6.50 10.43
C TRP A 133 -13.49 -7.36 9.25
N HIS A 134 -14.18 -7.27 8.12
CA HIS A 134 -13.77 -7.86 6.85
C HIS A 134 -13.38 -6.76 5.87
N TYR A 135 -12.20 -6.89 5.26
CA TYR A 135 -11.75 -6.03 4.19
C TYR A 135 -11.58 -6.87 2.92
N GLY A 136 -12.60 -6.85 2.06
CA GLY A 136 -12.75 -7.84 0.99
C GLY A 136 -12.86 -9.24 1.58
N LEU A 137 -12.01 -10.17 1.12
CA LEU A 137 -11.92 -11.54 1.65
C LEU A 137 -11.01 -11.64 2.90
N GLY A 138 -10.29 -10.57 3.25
CA GLY A 138 -9.40 -10.54 4.41
C GLY A 138 -10.14 -10.27 5.71
N ARG A 139 -9.61 -10.80 6.82
CA ARG A 139 -10.10 -10.55 8.17
C ARG A 139 -9.16 -9.59 8.91
N VAL A 140 -9.74 -8.66 9.66
CA VAL A 140 -9.03 -7.64 10.43
C VAL A 140 -9.54 -7.63 11.86
N VAL A 141 -8.62 -7.60 12.82
CA VAL A 141 -8.94 -7.40 14.24
C VAL A 141 -8.26 -6.14 14.73
N ALA A 142 -8.99 -5.33 15.49
CA ALA A 142 -8.45 -4.20 16.22
C ALA A 142 -8.56 -4.47 17.73
N TRP A 143 -7.41 -4.52 18.40
CA TRP A 143 -7.28 -4.48 19.86
C TRP A 143 -6.77 -3.10 20.25
N THR A 144 -7.52 -2.38 21.08
CA THR A 144 -7.23 -0.95 21.36
C THR A 144 -6.42 -0.72 22.62
N SER A 145 -6.13 -1.78 23.38
CA SER A 145 -5.18 -1.74 24.52
C SER A 145 -3.80 -2.25 24.09
N ASP A 146 -2.89 -2.39 25.04
CA ASP A 146 -1.56 -2.94 24.79
C ASP A 146 -1.52 -4.46 24.99
N VAL A 147 -0.35 -5.07 24.76
CA VAL A 147 -0.14 -6.53 24.88
C VAL A 147 0.98 -6.77 25.87
N GLY A 148 0.63 -7.18 27.10
CA GLY A 148 1.59 -7.41 28.19
C GLY A 148 2.29 -6.14 28.67
N GLY A 149 1.71 -4.97 28.42
CA GLY A 149 2.28 -3.67 28.75
C GLY A 149 1.67 -3.05 30.01
N ARG A 150 1.69 -1.71 30.07
CA ARG A 150 1.17 -0.92 31.19
C ARG A 150 -0.35 -1.02 31.35
N TRP A 151 -1.09 -1.30 30.27
CA TRP A 151 -2.55 -1.37 30.29
C TRP A 151 -3.11 -2.77 30.49
N THR A 152 -2.27 -3.80 30.33
CA THR A 152 -2.60 -5.22 30.46
C THR A 152 -1.70 -5.93 31.46
N THR A 153 -1.31 -5.27 32.55
CA THR A 153 -0.36 -5.83 33.55
C THR A 153 -0.83 -7.13 34.22
N SER A 154 -2.14 -7.33 34.34
CA SER A 154 -2.78 -8.53 34.91
C SER A 154 -2.93 -9.69 33.91
N TRP A 155 -2.75 -9.44 32.62
CA TRP A 155 -3.00 -10.41 31.56
C TRP A 155 -1.97 -11.54 31.49
N PRO A 156 -0.66 -11.31 31.68
CA PRO A 156 0.31 -12.41 31.68
C PRO A 156 0.01 -13.50 32.72
N SER A 157 -0.61 -13.15 33.85
CA SER A 157 -1.03 -14.08 34.91
C SER A 157 -2.42 -14.68 34.70
N TRP A 158 -3.14 -14.29 33.65
CA TRP A 158 -4.49 -14.79 33.39
C TRP A 158 -4.44 -16.14 32.66
N ASP A 159 -5.07 -17.16 33.24
CA ASP A 159 -5.04 -18.54 32.74
C ASP A 159 -5.49 -18.70 31.28
N GLN A 160 -6.35 -17.81 30.77
CA GLN A 160 -6.84 -17.85 29.39
C GLN A 160 -6.11 -16.89 28.44
N ASN A 161 -5.04 -16.21 28.88
CA ASN A 161 -4.30 -15.24 28.07
C ASN A 161 -3.77 -15.85 26.77
N THR A 162 -3.08 -16.99 26.84
CA THR A 162 -2.58 -17.69 25.64
C THR A 162 -3.71 -18.06 24.70
N ARG A 163 -4.80 -18.61 25.25
CA ARG A 163 -5.97 -19.01 24.45
C ARG A 163 -6.61 -17.80 23.77
N PHE A 164 -6.76 -16.67 24.45
CA PHE A 164 -7.31 -15.45 23.88
C PHE A 164 -6.50 -15.00 22.65
N TRP A 165 -5.17 -14.87 22.80
CA TRP A 165 -4.31 -14.42 21.72
C TRP A 165 -4.23 -15.42 20.56
N GLU A 166 -4.19 -16.72 20.85
CA GLU A 166 -4.25 -17.75 19.80
C GLU A 166 -5.55 -17.71 19.01
N GLN A 167 -6.69 -17.57 19.69
CA GLN A 167 -7.99 -17.51 19.03
C GLN A 167 -8.15 -16.20 18.23
N LEU A 168 -7.65 -15.09 18.75
CA LEU A 168 -7.60 -13.81 18.04
C LEU A 168 -6.77 -13.93 16.76
N ALA A 169 -5.54 -14.44 16.87
CA ALA A 169 -4.66 -14.66 15.73
C ALA A 169 -5.27 -15.64 14.72
N ARG A 170 -5.83 -16.76 15.18
CA ARG A 170 -6.48 -17.77 14.33
C ARG A 170 -7.70 -17.21 13.60
N TRP A 171 -8.50 -16.38 14.26
CA TRP A 171 -9.62 -15.71 13.61
C TRP A 171 -9.13 -14.79 12.50
N ALA A 172 -8.09 -13.99 12.77
CA ALA A 172 -7.50 -13.04 11.83
C ALA A 172 -6.83 -13.72 10.62
N MET A 173 -6.21 -14.89 10.81
CA MET A 173 -5.64 -15.69 9.72
C MET A 173 -6.69 -16.27 8.76
N GLY A 174 -7.96 -16.36 9.19
CA GLY A 174 -8.99 -17.09 8.47
C GLY A 174 -8.97 -18.60 8.78
N PRO A 175 -9.96 -19.37 8.32
CA PRO A 175 -9.98 -20.82 8.48
C PRO A 175 -8.72 -21.46 7.88
N PRO A 176 -8.16 -22.53 8.48
CA PRO A 176 -7.15 -23.34 7.80
C PRO A 176 -7.69 -23.74 6.44
N ILE A 177 -6.95 -23.37 5.39
CA ILE A 177 -7.21 -23.77 4.01
C ILE A 177 -6.70 -25.22 3.92
N ASP A 178 -7.45 -26.17 4.50
CA ASP A 178 -7.38 -27.56 4.03
C ASP A 178 -8.42 -27.69 2.92
N ARG A 179 -8.12 -26.99 1.83
CA ARG A 179 -8.98 -26.98 0.66
C ARG A 179 -8.55 -28.16 -0.19
N ASP A 180 -9.51 -29.05 -0.45
CA ASP A 180 -9.33 -30.11 -1.45
C ASP A 180 -8.88 -29.52 -2.79
N PHE A 181 -9.29 -28.27 -3.09
CA PHE A 181 -8.83 -27.51 -4.25
C PHE A 181 -8.07 -26.24 -3.86
N LYS A 182 -6.80 -26.16 -4.26
CA LYS A 182 -6.02 -24.91 -4.19
C LYS A 182 -6.04 -24.22 -5.56
N ILE A 183 -6.51 -22.98 -5.60
CA ILE A 183 -6.70 -22.21 -6.83
C ILE A 183 -5.67 -21.09 -6.89
N ASP A 184 -4.82 -21.10 -7.91
CA ASP A 184 -3.84 -20.06 -8.21
C ASP A 184 -4.21 -19.37 -9.53
N VAL A 185 -4.19 -18.03 -9.56
CA VAL A 185 -4.54 -17.25 -10.74
C VAL A 185 -3.37 -16.37 -11.16
N THR A 186 -2.89 -16.57 -12.39
CA THR A 186 -1.86 -15.72 -13.00
C THR A 186 -2.45 -14.99 -14.19
N ARG A 187 -2.51 -13.66 -14.10
CA ARG A 187 -3.05 -12.82 -15.17
C ARG A 187 -1.94 -12.30 -16.08
N THR A 188 -2.13 -12.45 -17.39
CA THR A 188 -1.29 -11.86 -18.44
C THR A 188 -2.19 -11.07 -19.40
N GLY A 189 -2.21 -9.75 -19.26
CA GLY A 189 -3.05 -8.87 -20.09
C GLY A 189 -4.56 -9.10 -19.90
N ARG A 190 -5.24 -9.54 -20.96
CA ARG A 190 -6.69 -9.86 -20.99
C ARG A 190 -6.99 -11.32 -20.62
N GLN A 191 -5.97 -12.17 -20.49
CA GLN A 191 -6.14 -13.57 -20.14
C GLN A 191 -5.72 -13.81 -18.69
N ALA A 192 -6.56 -14.52 -17.95
CA ALA A 192 -6.24 -15.09 -16.65
C ALA A 192 -6.04 -16.60 -16.82
N GLN A 193 -4.86 -17.10 -16.47
CA GLN A 193 -4.59 -18.53 -16.36
C GLN A 193 -4.94 -18.96 -14.94
N VAL A 194 -5.92 -19.85 -14.83
CA VAL A 194 -6.36 -20.45 -13.57
C VAL A 194 -5.74 -21.83 -13.47
N MET A 195 -4.98 -22.06 -12.41
CA MET A 195 -4.41 -23.36 -12.04
C MET A 195 -5.12 -23.85 -10.79
N VAL A 196 -5.53 -25.11 -10.79
CA VAL A 196 -6.20 -25.77 -9.67
C VAL A 196 -5.40 -27.01 -9.30
N GLU A 197 -4.97 -27.10 -8.04
CA GLU A 197 -4.38 -28.29 -7.44
C GLU A 197 -5.47 -29.03 -6.63
N ASP A 198 -5.83 -30.26 -7.03
CA ASP A 198 -6.69 -31.20 -6.28
C ASP A 198 -5.81 -32.09 -5.39
N ILE A 199 -5.87 -31.87 -4.08
CA ILE A 199 -5.12 -32.62 -3.07
C ILE A 199 -6.10 -33.17 -2.04
N GLN A 200 -6.21 -34.49 -1.97
CA GLN A 200 -7.09 -35.22 -1.06
C GLN A 200 -6.26 -36.08 -0.11
N ASP A 201 -6.32 -35.81 1.19
CA ASP A 201 -5.57 -36.58 2.22
C ASP A 201 -4.08 -36.78 1.85
N GLY A 202 -3.47 -35.75 1.24
CA GLY A 202 -2.07 -35.78 0.77
C GLY A 202 -1.81 -36.54 -0.53
N LYS A 203 -2.85 -36.95 -1.27
CA LYS A 203 -2.77 -37.58 -2.60
C LYS A 203 -3.35 -36.67 -3.68
N PHE A 204 -2.83 -36.79 -4.90
CA PHE A 204 -3.32 -36.02 -6.04
C PHE A 204 -4.62 -36.62 -6.58
N GLY A 205 -5.64 -35.75 -6.77
CA GLY A 205 -6.90 -36.11 -7.41
C GLY A 205 -6.76 -36.07 -8.95
N ASP A 206 -6.48 -37.21 -9.56
CA ASP A 206 -6.30 -37.34 -11.02
C ASP A 206 -7.61 -37.67 -11.75
N LEU A 207 -7.69 -37.29 -13.03
CA LEU A 207 -8.78 -37.60 -13.97
C LEU A 207 -10.18 -37.18 -13.50
N GLN A 208 -10.25 -36.12 -12.70
CA GLN A 208 -11.51 -35.56 -12.20
C GLN A 208 -12.20 -34.70 -13.26
N SER A 209 -13.53 -34.74 -13.26
CA SER A 209 -14.36 -33.85 -14.08
C SER A 209 -14.66 -32.57 -13.31
N LEU A 210 -13.70 -31.63 -13.34
CA LEU A 210 -13.82 -30.34 -12.68
C LEU A 210 -14.34 -29.25 -13.63
N THR A 211 -15.23 -28.41 -13.13
CA THR A 211 -15.77 -27.25 -13.85
C THR A 211 -15.43 -25.98 -13.08
N LEU A 212 -14.97 -24.95 -13.80
CA LEU A 212 -14.73 -23.62 -13.26
C LEU A 212 -15.89 -22.71 -13.67
N SER A 213 -16.70 -22.27 -12.71
CA SER A 213 -17.67 -21.19 -12.92
C SER A 213 -16.98 -19.85 -12.68
N VAL A 214 -17.09 -18.93 -13.64
CA VAL A 214 -16.50 -17.58 -13.57
C VAL A 214 -17.62 -16.56 -13.57
N SER A 215 -17.72 -15.75 -12.52
CA SER A 215 -18.67 -14.63 -12.43
C SER A 215 -17.93 -13.31 -12.64
N ALA A 216 -18.30 -12.58 -13.70
CA ALA A 216 -17.74 -11.29 -14.06
C ALA A 216 -18.36 -10.13 -13.24
N PRO A 217 -17.71 -8.96 -13.16
CA PRO A 217 -18.20 -7.81 -12.37
C PRO A 217 -19.61 -7.32 -12.74
N GLY A 218 -20.07 -7.60 -13.96
CA GLY A 218 -21.43 -7.27 -14.44
C GLY A 218 -22.48 -8.35 -14.19
N GLY A 219 -22.17 -9.40 -13.42
CA GLY A 219 -23.07 -10.51 -13.11
C GLY A 219 -23.18 -11.59 -14.19
N ALA A 220 -22.51 -11.42 -15.34
CA ALA A 220 -22.41 -12.47 -16.34
C ALA A 220 -21.58 -13.64 -15.79
N SER A 221 -22.12 -14.86 -15.85
CA SER A 221 -21.43 -16.07 -15.41
C SER A 221 -21.17 -17.01 -16.59
N SER A 222 -20.00 -17.63 -16.63
CA SER A 222 -19.61 -18.60 -17.65
C SER A 222 -18.93 -19.81 -17.02
N GLU A 223 -19.29 -21.01 -17.47
CA GLU A 223 -18.62 -22.25 -17.08
C GLU A 223 -17.52 -22.60 -18.07
N VAL A 224 -16.33 -22.90 -17.55
CA VAL A 224 -15.14 -23.29 -18.31
C VAL A 224 -14.66 -24.64 -17.80
N PRO A 225 -14.50 -25.65 -18.67
CA PRO A 225 -13.99 -26.95 -18.24
C PRO A 225 -12.51 -26.84 -17.85
N LEU A 226 -12.14 -27.43 -16.72
CA LEU A 226 -10.76 -27.55 -16.27
C LEU A 226 -10.11 -28.79 -16.91
N ARG A 227 -8.95 -28.61 -17.53
CA ARG A 227 -8.22 -29.72 -18.16
C ARG A 227 -7.02 -30.12 -17.31
N GLN A 228 -6.86 -31.41 -17.06
CA GLN A 228 -5.69 -31.90 -16.33
C GLN A 228 -4.41 -31.69 -17.15
N VAL A 229 -3.40 -31.06 -16.53
CA VAL A 229 -2.09 -30.76 -17.14
C VAL A 229 -0.93 -31.48 -16.46
N ALA A 230 -1.10 -31.89 -15.20
CA ALA A 230 -0.18 -32.75 -14.45
C ALA A 230 -0.93 -33.50 -13.34
N ALA A 231 -0.24 -34.36 -12.59
CA ALA A 231 -0.84 -35.06 -11.45
C ALA A 231 -1.45 -34.06 -10.45
N GLY A 232 -2.75 -34.21 -10.18
CA GLY A 232 -3.56 -33.32 -9.34
C GLY A 232 -3.67 -31.88 -9.83
N ARG A 233 -3.21 -31.54 -11.04
CA ARG A 233 -3.17 -30.16 -11.55
C ARG A 233 -4.05 -29.99 -12.77
N TYR A 234 -4.93 -29.01 -12.71
CA TYR A 234 -5.86 -28.65 -13.76
C TYR A 234 -5.71 -27.19 -14.16
N ALA A 235 -5.85 -26.89 -15.45
CA ALA A 235 -5.71 -25.53 -15.97
C ALA A 235 -6.92 -25.13 -16.82
N ALA A 236 -7.28 -23.85 -16.73
CA ALA A 236 -8.25 -23.18 -17.59
C ALA A 236 -7.78 -21.76 -17.92
N SER A 237 -8.17 -21.27 -19.09
CA SER A 237 -7.92 -19.89 -19.49
C SER A 237 -9.24 -19.12 -19.51
N VAL A 238 -9.26 -17.99 -18.82
CA VAL A 238 -10.42 -17.11 -18.68
C VAL A 238 -10.11 -15.77 -19.33
N VAL A 239 -11.03 -15.28 -20.17
CA VAL A 239 -10.94 -13.94 -20.77
C VAL A 239 -11.53 -12.92 -19.79
N ALA A 240 -10.72 -11.97 -19.35
CA ALA A 240 -11.04 -11.00 -18.31
C ALA A 240 -10.92 -9.56 -18.85
N ASP A 241 -11.94 -9.16 -19.61
CA ASP A 241 -11.94 -7.90 -20.38
C ASP A 241 -12.54 -6.71 -19.64
N THR A 242 -13.36 -6.98 -18.61
CA THR A 242 -14.08 -5.93 -17.89
C THR A 242 -13.33 -5.60 -16.60
N PRO A 243 -13.05 -4.33 -16.31
CA PRO A 243 -12.53 -3.94 -15.01
C PRO A 243 -13.47 -4.34 -13.86
N GLY A 244 -12.90 -4.85 -12.77
CA GLY A 244 -13.63 -5.22 -11.56
C GLY A 244 -13.18 -6.55 -10.96
N VAL A 245 -13.98 -7.05 -10.02
CA VAL A 245 -13.74 -8.31 -9.31
C VAL A 245 -14.36 -9.47 -10.09
N TYR A 246 -13.56 -10.49 -10.37
CA TYR A 246 -14.00 -11.78 -10.90
C TYR A 246 -14.01 -12.81 -9.79
N GLU A 247 -15.11 -13.52 -9.65
CA GLU A 247 -15.27 -14.65 -8.74
C GLU A 247 -15.13 -15.96 -9.51
N LEU A 248 -14.41 -16.91 -8.93
CA LEU A 248 -14.08 -18.21 -9.46
C LEU A 248 -14.62 -19.27 -8.52
N ASP A 249 -15.45 -20.18 -9.01
CA ASP A 249 -15.97 -21.31 -8.24
C ASP A 249 -15.60 -22.61 -8.96
N VAL A 250 -14.80 -23.44 -8.31
CA VAL A 250 -14.39 -24.75 -8.81
C VAL A 250 -15.27 -25.79 -8.16
N ALA A 251 -15.90 -26.66 -8.95
CA ALA A 251 -16.72 -27.75 -8.46
C ALA A 251 -16.56 -29.02 -9.29
N GLU A 252 -16.83 -30.17 -8.68
CA GLU A 252 -17.02 -31.42 -9.43
C GLU A 252 -18.33 -31.41 -10.21
N ALA A 253 -18.28 -31.80 -11.48
CA ALA A 253 -19.45 -31.85 -12.36
C ALA A 253 -20.51 -32.87 -11.90
N SER A 254 -20.11 -33.90 -11.14
CA SER A 254 -20.95 -35.06 -10.82
C SER A 254 -21.74 -34.94 -9.52
N ALA A 255 -21.52 -33.89 -8.72
CA ALA A 255 -22.13 -33.75 -7.40
C ALA A 255 -23.00 -32.49 -7.30
N PRO A 256 -24.20 -32.55 -6.69
CA PRO A 256 -25.00 -31.35 -6.43
C PRO A 256 -24.19 -30.33 -5.63
N ARG A 257 -24.24 -29.02 -5.94
CA ARG A 257 -23.48 -27.94 -5.25
C ARG A 257 -23.59 -27.96 -3.71
N LYS A 258 -24.63 -28.57 -3.13
CA LYS A 258 -24.83 -28.71 -1.67
C LYS A 258 -24.14 -29.94 -1.05
N GLN A 259 -23.55 -30.82 -1.85
CA GLN A 259 -22.97 -32.10 -1.43
C GLN A 259 -21.64 -32.43 -2.11
N GLY A 260 -21.31 -31.76 -3.22
CA GLY A 260 -20.03 -31.86 -3.89
C GLY A 260 -18.97 -30.93 -3.34
N ARG A 261 -17.70 -31.34 -3.48
CA ARG A 261 -16.53 -30.50 -3.19
C ARG A 261 -16.59 -29.26 -4.08
N HIS A 262 -16.53 -28.08 -3.47
CA HIS A 262 -16.40 -26.83 -4.21
C HIS A 262 -15.49 -25.86 -3.47
N GLU A 263 -14.80 -25.02 -4.23
CA GLU A 263 -13.92 -23.99 -3.69
C GLU A 263 -14.01 -22.70 -4.48
N THR A 264 -14.16 -21.60 -3.74
CA THR A 264 -14.30 -20.26 -4.31
C THR A 264 -13.04 -19.43 -4.10
N ASN A 265 -12.57 -18.79 -5.16
CA ASN A 265 -11.49 -17.81 -5.17
C ASN A 265 -11.85 -16.63 -6.07
N GLY A 266 -10.97 -15.65 -6.26
CA GLY A 266 -11.22 -14.54 -7.15
C GLY A 266 -9.96 -13.76 -7.51
N PHE A 267 -10.08 -12.91 -8.53
CA PHE A 267 -9.01 -12.00 -8.93
C PHE A 267 -9.59 -10.66 -9.39
N VAL A 268 -8.76 -9.62 -9.40
CA VAL A 268 -9.18 -8.26 -9.74
C VAL A 268 -8.54 -7.81 -11.04
N VAL A 269 -9.36 -7.26 -11.94
CA VAL A 269 -8.90 -6.51 -13.11
C VAL A 269 -9.00 -5.02 -12.77
N PRO A 270 -7.87 -4.31 -12.61
CA PRO A 270 -7.90 -2.89 -12.36
C PRO A 270 -8.46 -2.15 -13.58
N PRO A 271 -9.21 -1.05 -13.38
CA PRO A 271 -9.56 -0.16 -14.47
C PRO A 271 -8.29 0.38 -15.12
N VAL A 272 -8.16 0.20 -16.43
CA VAL A 272 -7.06 0.77 -17.20
C VAL A 272 -7.22 2.28 -17.24
N THR A 273 -6.48 2.99 -16.38
CA THR A 273 -6.48 4.47 -16.32
C THR A 273 -5.69 5.12 -17.46
N GLU A 274 -5.16 4.34 -18.40
CA GLU A 274 -4.38 4.86 -19.54
C GLU A 274 -5.21 5.65 -20.57
N THR A 275 -6.52 5.80 -20.37
CA THR A 275 -7.34 6.75 -21.16
C THR A 275 -7.54 8.06 -20.40
N THR A 276 -6.48 8.63 -19.84
CA THR A 276 -6.44 10.09 -19.75
C THR A 276 -5.94 10.53 -21.11
N SER A 277 -6.86 10.91 -22.01
CA SER A 277 -6.47 11.51 -23.28
C SER A 277 -5.56 12.69 -22.97
N PHE A 278 -4.26 12.57 -23.24
CA PHE A 278 -3.37 13.71 -23.27
C PHE A 278 -3.81 14.54 -24.47
N ALA A 279 -4.80 15.41 -24.27
CA ALA A 279 -5.00 16.53 -25.18
C ALA A 279 -3.66 17.27 -25.23
N ALA A 280 -3.17 17.52 -26.45
CA ALA A 280 -1.95 18.28 -26.62
C ALA A 280 -2.10 19.62 -25.89
N ASN A 281 -1.13 19.97 -25.04
CA ASN A 281 -1.18 21.25 -24.34
C ASN A 281 -0.86 22.37 -25.34
N GLU A 282 -1.91 22.87 -26.02
CA GLU A 282 -1.79 23.89 -27.05
C GLU A 282 -1.09 25.16 -26.56
N GLN A 283 -1.22 25.51 -25.27
CA GLN A 283 -0.55 26.69 -24.72
C GLN A 283 0.97 26.52 -24.71
N VAL A 284 1.46 25.34 -24.30
CA VAL A 284 2.89 25.02 -24.34
C VAL A 284 3.38 24.96 -25.77
N LEU A 285 2.62 24.33 -26.67
CA LEU A 285 2.99 24.24 -28.08
C LEU A 285 3.03 25.61 -28.77
N ARG A 286 2.07 26.51 -28.48
CA ARG A 286 2.08 27.90 -28.99
C ARG A 286 3.28 28.68 -28.45
N ARG A 287 3.65 28.48 -27.19
CA ARG A 287 4.83 29.12 -26.60
C ARG A 287 6.11 28.66 -27.28
N ILE A 288 6.31 27.36 -27.43
CA ILE A 288 7.48 26.80 -28.14
C ILE A 288 7.53 27.31 -29.58
N ALA A 289 6.39 27.33 -30.28
CA ALA A 289 6.30 27.86 -31.64
C ALA A 289 6.74 29.34 -31.71
N SER A 290 6.28 30.18 -30.77
CA SER A 290 6.69 31.59 -30.73
C SER A 290 8.17 31.81 -30.40
N GLU A 291 8.76 30.97 -29.56
CA GLU A 291 10.17 31.09 -29.14
C GLU A 291 11.14 30.51 -30.18
N THR A 292 10.71 29.53 -30.97
CA THR A 292 11.55 28.83 -31.96
C THR A 292 11.31 29.28 -33.40
N GLY A 293 10.31 30.12 -33.64
CA GLY A 293 9.82 30.45 -34.99
C GLY A 293 9.06 29.29 -35.67
N GLY A 294 8.67 28.27 -34.90
CA GLY A 294 7.86 27.15 -35.38
C GLY A 294 6.40 27.56 -35.64
N MET A 295 5.66 26.72 -36.38
CA MET A 295 4.24 26.91 -36.64
C MET A 295 3.40 25.82 -35.97
N LEU A 296 2.33 26.21 -35.28
CA LEU A 296 1.33 25.28 -34.76
C LEU A 296 0.43 24.83 -35.92
N ARG A 297 0.45 23.54 -36.29
CA ARG A 297 -0.46 22.96 -37.29
C ARG A 297 -1.44 21.99 -36.63
N ALA A 298 -2.70 22.03 -37.06
CA ALA A 298 -3.74 21.11 -36.61
C ALA A 298 -3.48 19.68 -37.14
N SER A 299 -3.92 18.67 -36.39
CA SER A 299 -3.73 17.24 -36.70
C SER A 299 -4.34 16.80 -38.05
N ASP A 300 -5.22 17.59 -38.65
CA ASP A 300 -5.87 17.29 -39.94
C ASP A 300 -5.02 17.66 -41.17
N SER A 301 -3.78 18.13 -40.98
CA SER A 301 -2.89 18.41 -42.10
C SER A 301 -2.29 17.12 -42.67
N SER A 302 -2.60 16.83 -43.93
CA SER A 302 -2.14 15.64 -44.65
C SER A 302 -0.61 15.51 -44.62
N ALA A 303 -0.09 14.31 -44.34
CA ALA A 303 1.33 14.02 -44.16
C ALA A 303 2.25 14.46 -45.33
N GLY A 304 1.70 14.68 -46.53
CA GLY A 304 2.44 15.20 -47.69
C GLY A 304 2.97 16.63 -47.51
N ASP A 305 2.33 17.43 -46.67
CA ASP A 305 2.75 18.81 -46.37
C ASP A 305 3.90 18.88 -45.35
N LEU A 306 4.16 17.81 -44.59
CA LEU A 306 5.16 17.76 -43.53
C LEU A 306 6.60 17.84 -44.05
N TYR A 307 6.81 17.58 -45.35
CA TYR A 307 8.12 17.49 -45.98
C TYR A 307 8.37 18.55 -47.08
N ALA A 308 7.48 19.54 -47.23
CA ALA A 308 7.60 20.58 -48.25
C ALA A 308 8.63 21.68 -47.88
N GLY A 309 9.01 21.78 -46.60
CA GLY A 309 10.04 22.69 -46.12
C GLY A 309 11.43 22.06 -46.22
N GLY A 310 12.33 22.70 -46.96
CA GLY A 310 13.67 22.20 -47.27
C GLY A 310 14.43 21.61 -46.08
N ARG A 311 15.14 20.52 -46.35
CA ARG A 311 16.00 19.78 -45.41
C ARG A 311 16.80 20.73 -44.50
N VAL A 312 16.43 20.79 -43.22
CA VAL A 312 17.28 21.38 -42.19
C VAL A 312 18.56 20.54 -42.15
N SER A 313 19.64 21.09 -42.69
CA SER A 313 20.89 20.38 -43.00
C SER A 313 21.81 20.25 -41.79
N SER A 314 21.28 20.14 -40.58
CA SER A 314 22.09 19.96 -39.37
C SER A 314 21.31 19.22 -38.29
N ALA A 315 21.20 17.92 -38.46
CA ALA A 315 21.08 17.03 -37.32
C ALA A 315 22.48 16.51 -37.00
N SER A 316 23.07 16.98 -35.89
CA SER A 316 24.29 16.36 -35.37
C SER A 316 24.00 14.91 -35.01
N ARG A 317 24.55 14.00 -35.81
CA ARG A 317 24.50 12.56 -35.56
C ARG A 317 25.53 12.23 -34.49
N TRP A 318 25.07 11.81 -33.33
CA TRP A 318 25.93 11.27 -32.28
C TRP A 318 26.29 9.84 -32.68
N ASP A 319 27.47 9.66 -33.28
CA ASP A 319 27.94 8.32 -33.62
C ASP A 319 28.46 7.60 -32.37
N PRO A 320 28.02 6.35 -32.12
CA PRO A 320 28.42 5.60 -30.93
C PRO A 320 29.89 5.16 -31.01
N ILE A 321 30.78 5.92 -30.35
CA ILE A 321 32.22 5.60 -30.26
C ILE A 321 32.56 4.47 -29.28
N TRP A 322 31.59 3.98 -28.50
CA TRP A 322 31.80 2.95 -27.47
C TRP A 322 32.35 1.64 -28.05
N ALA A 323 32.00 1.31 -29.29
CA ALA A 323 32.51 0.10 -29.96
C ALA A 323 34.04 0.13 -30.12
N ALA A 324 34.62 1.30 -30.43
CA ALA A 324 36.07 1.45 -30.53
C ALA A 324 36.74 1.26 -29.15
N PHE A 325 36.16 1.81 -28.08
CA PHE A 325 36.66 1.63 -26.72
C PHE A 325 36.51 0.18 -26.22
N ALA A 326 35.44 -0.51 -26.58
CA ALA A 326 35.23 -1.91 -26.23
C ALA A 326 36.29 -2.81 -26.88
N VAL A 327 36.62 -2.58 -28.16
CA VAL A 327 37.70 -3.28 -28.86
C VAL A 327 39.06 -3.00 -28.22
N LEU A 328 39.34 -1.74 -27.89
CA LEU A 328 40.59 -1.34 -27.26
C LEU A 328 40.76 -1.98 -25.87
N GLY A 329 39.67 -2.04 -25.09
CA GLY A 329 39.63 -2.73 -23.80
C GLY A 329 39.88 -4.24 -23.92
N LEU A 330 39.31 -4.90 -24.94
CA LEU A 330 39.54 -6.32 -25.21
C LEU A 330 41.03 -6.60 -25.50
N VAL A 331 41.66 -5.77 -26.33
CA VAL A 331 43.08 -5.90 -26.67
C VAL A 331 43.96 -5.71 -25.43
N ALA A 332 43.69 -4.68 -24.63
CA ALA A 332 44.42 -4.42 -23.39
C ALA A 332 44.30 -5.57 -22.39
N PHE A 333 43.11 -6.18 -22.28
CA PHE A 333 42.88 -7.34 -21.42
C PHE A 333 43.71 -8.56 -21.85
N VAL A 334 43.74 -8.87 -23.15
CA VAL A 334 44.56 -9.98 -23.67
C VAL A 334 46.05 -9.74 -23.42
N LEU A 335 46.52 -8.50 -23.59
CA LEU A 335 47.90 -8.14 -23.30
C LEU A 335 48.23 -8.26 -21.80
N ASP A 336 47.34 -7.80 -20.91
CA ASP A 336 47.52 -7.95 -19.47
C ASP A 336 47.61 -9.43 -19.06
N VAL A 337 46.73 -10.27 -19.61
CA VAL A 337 46.79 -11.73 -19.39
C VAL A 337 48.09 -12.31 -19.94
N ALA A 338 48.54 -11.90 -21.13
CA ALA A 338 49.80 -12.38 -21.70
C ALA A 338 51.01 -12.01 -20.84
N VAL A 339 51.08 -10.76 -20.35
CA VAL A 339 52.16 -10.29 -19.47
C VAL A 339 52.13 -11.02 -18.12
N ARG A 340 50.95 -11.26 -17.55
CA ARG A 340 50.81 -11.97 -16.27
C ARG A 340 51.08 -13.47 -16.38
N ARG A 341 50.80 -14.08 -17.53
CA ARG A 341 50.85 -15.54 -17.73
C ARG A 341 52.16 -16.02 -18.36
N LEU A 342 52.90 -15.15 -19.05
CA LEU A 342 54.20 -15.48 -19.62
C LEU A 342 55.32 -15.11 -18.63
N ARG A 343 56.15 -16.09 -18.28
CA ARG A 343 57.36 -15.83 -17.47
C ARG A 343 58.33 -14.95 -18.28
N PRO A 344 59.10 -14.03 -17.66
CA PRO A 344 60.02 -13.13 -18.37
C PRO A 344 61.01 -13.85 -19.31
N SER A 345 61.37 -15.10 -18.99
CA SER A 345 62.24 -15.96 -19.81
C SER A 345 61.61 -16.39 -21.13
N THR A 346 60.30 -16.65 -21.17
CA THR A 346 59.57 -17.02 -22.41
C THR A 346 59.39 -15.83 -23.36
N LEU A 347 59.22 -14.62 -22.84
CA LEU A 347 59.15 -13.38 -23.62
C LEU A 347 60.48 -13.03 -24.30
N ARG A 348 61.61 -13.20 -23.59
CA ARG A 348 62.95 -13.02 -24.16
C ARG A 348 63.29 -14.04 -25.25
N ALA A 349 62.82 -15.27 -25.13
CA ALA A 349 63.05 -16.30 -26.17
C ALA A 349 62.28 -16.04 -27.47
N LEU A 350 61.08 -15.43 -27.38
CA LEU A 350 60.28 -15.03 -28.54
C LEU A 350 60.81 -13.78 -29.25
N LEU A 351 61.34 -12.80 -28.49
CA LEU A 351 61.91 -11.57 -29.04
C LEU A 351 63.39 -11.68 -29.42
N GLY A 352 64.13 -12.67 -28.89
CA GLY A 352 65.57 -12.85 -29.09
C GLY A 352 65.99 -13.76 -30.25
N ARG A 353 65.04 -14.26 -31.05
CA ARG A 353 65.31 -15.13 -32.22
C ARG A 353 65.23 -14.33 -33.54
N SER A 354 65.99 -13.26 -33.63
CA SER A 354 66.37 -12.65 -34.91
C SER A 354 67.70 -11.92 -34.73
N VAL A 355 68.66 -12.19 -35.64
CA VAL A 355 70.08 -11.76 -35.65
C VAL A 355 70.96 -12.73 -34.85
N THR A 356 71.63 -13.73 -35.45
CA THR A 356 72.79 -13.58 -36.37
C THR A 356 72.97 -14.79 -37.31
N SER A 357 73.07 -14.52 -38.62
CA SER A 357 73.82 -15.33 -39.59
C SER A 357 74.40 -14.39 -40.65
N LYS A 358 75.72 -14.18 -40.59
CA LYS A 358 76.64 -13.94 -41.72
C LYS A 358 78.06 -13.80 -41.15
N GLY A 359 78.96 -14.65 -41.65
CA GLY A 359 80.33 -14.85 -41.22
C GLY A 359 80.67 -16.32 -41.38
#